data_AF-A0A2E5WNH5-F1
#
_entry.id   AF-A0A2E5WNH5-F1
#
_cell.length_a   1.000
_cell.length_b   1.000
_cell.length_c   1.000
_cell.angle_alpha   90.00
_cell.angle_beta   90.00
_cell.angle_gamma   90.00
#
_symmetry.space_group_name_H-M   'P 1'
#
loop_
_entity.id
_entity.type
_entity.pdbx_description
1 polymer ?
#
loop_
_entity_poly.entity_id
_entity_poly.type
_entity_poly.pdbx_seq_one_letter_code
_entity_poly.pdbx_strand_id
1 'polypeptide(L)'
;MKTDLLKVDKPIAGQNFYCVSFVSPEYHIKNRERFEFQQFLKNYEFDKTMEKMNQFINFISYKYNLNNDTLQSDFKEFVETEKQDLDLNLENDYKNFMDRNDKDLLNEYNKQQEFQTSVRGVNVRGVFSTQEEAELRCKTLREIDPEHDIYVAPIGMWVPWHPEAYKTGNVQYLEEELNNLMHEKSKNQDKAKMHFDERVKEQKLKAIQENIEKAKENNNKLTQSINEKGELVGIENVNTQEKTLGVNADLDSIRKELFEGENIVIDKSAN
;
A
#
# COMPACT_ATOMS: atom_id res chain seq x y z
N MET A 1 2.32 21.77 3.94
CA MET A 1 1.02 21.07 3.79
C MET A 1 1.06 20.31 2.48
N LYS A 2 0.93 18.98 2.50
CA LYS A 2 0.68 18.20 1.29
C LYS A 2 -0.72 18.60 0.82
N THR A 3 -0.80 19.44 -0.20
CA THR A 3 -2.08 19.80 -0.81
C THR A 3 -2.59 18.55 -1.53
N ASP A 4 -3.68 17.99 -1.02
CA ASP A 4 -4.37 16.89 -1.67
C ASP A 4 -4.83 17.38 -3.06
N LEU A 5 -4.58 16.58 -4.07
CA LEU A 5 -4.67 17.01 -5.46
C LEU A 5 -6.14 17.33 -5.79
N LEU A 6 -6.37 18.60 -6.13
CA LEU A 6 -7.61 19.21 -6.63
C LEU A 6 -8.73 19.47 -5.60
N LYS A 7 -9.24 20.70 -5.63
CA LYS A 7 -10.47 21.10 -4.93
C LYS A 7 -11.66 20.55 -5.71
N VAL A 8 -12.67 20.05 -5.01
CA VAL A 8 -13.95 19.66 -5.62
C VAL A 8 -14.52 20.84 -6.39
N ASP A 9 -14.68 20.67 -7.70
CA ASP A 9 -15.29 21.68 -8.56
C ASP A 9 -16.75 21.91 -8.15
N LYS A 10 -17.28 23.10 -8.46
CA LYS A 10 -18.69 23.40 -8.18
C LYS A 10 -19.57 22.42 -8.97
N PRO A 11 -20.58 21.81 -8.31
CA PRO A 11 -21.46 20.88 -9.00
C PRO A 11 -22.23 21.59 -10.11
N ILE A 12 -22.29 20.95 -11.28
CA ILE A 12 -23.12 21.41 -12.40
C ILE A 12 -24.51 20.80 -12.20
N ALA A 13 -25.55 21.62 -12.30
CA ALA A 13 -26.93 21.16 -12.10
C ALA A 13 -27.26 20.00 -13.04
N GLY A 14 -27.77 18.91 -12.47
CA GLY A 14 -28.14 17.70 -13.19
C GLY A 14 -26.98 16.75 -13.55
N GLN A 15 -25.74 17.10 -13.16
CA GLN A 15 -24.55 16.30 -13.39
C GLN A 15 -23.94 15.85 -12.06
N ASN A 16 -24.62 14.89 -11.41
CA ASN A 16 -24.20 14.40 -10.09
C ASN A 16 -23.48 13.06 -10.18
N PHE A 17 -23.83 12.22 -11.16
CA PHE A 17 -23.27 10.87 -11.32
C PHE A 17 -22.84 10.64 -12.77
N TYR A 18 -21.82 9.85 -13.00
CA TYR A 18 -21.39 9.44 -14.33
C TYR A 18 -21.19 7.93 -14.43
N CYS A 19 -21.51 7.39 -15.60
CA CYS A 19 -21.17 6.02 -15.96
C CYS A 19 -19.86 6.03 -16.72
N VAL A 20 -18.90 5.22 -16.30
CA VAL A 20 -17.59 5.12 -16.92
C VAL A 20 -17.23 3.67 -17.19
N SER A 21 -16.71 3.41 -18.38
CA SER A 21 -16.01 2.17 -18.69
C SER A 21 -14.53 2.48 -18.81
N PHE A 22 -13.67 1.63 -18.27
CA PHE A 22 -12.24 1.77 -18.44
C PHE A 22 -11.62 0.49 -18.98
N VAL A 23 -10.48 0.64 -19.63
CA VAL A 23 -9.61 -0.46 -20.07
C VAL A 23 -8.29 -0.24 -19.36
N SER A 24 -7.91 -1.18 -18.49
CA SER A 24 -6.62 -1.13 -17.79
C SER A 24 -5.92 -2.49 -17.93
N PRO A 25 -5.26 -2.72 -19.07
CA PRO A 25 -4.61 -4.00 -19.36
C PRO A 25 -3.27 -4.05 -18.61
N GLU A 26 -3.31 -4.13 -17.28
CA GLU A 26 -2.12 -4.05 -16.40
C GLU A 26 -1.08 -5.13 -16.74
N TYR A 27 -1.52 -6.30 -17.22
CA TYR A 27 -0.63 -7.35 -17.70
C TYR A 27 0.18 -6.90 -18.92
N HIS A 28 -0.49 -6.31 -19.91
CA HIS A 28 0.17 -5.81 -21.12
C HIS A 28 1.05 -4.60 -20.83
N ILE A 29 0.63 -3.71 -19.91
CA ILE A 29 1.45 -2.57 -19.49
C ILE A 29 2.75 -3.05 -18.83
N LYS A 30 2.68 -4.00 -17.89
CA LYS A 30 3.88 -4.58 -17.27
C LYS A 30 4.77 -5.30 -18.28
N ASN A 31 4.17 -5.99 -19.25
CA ASN A 31 4.93 -6.63 -20.32
C ASN A 31 5.62 -5.60 -21.22
N ARG A 32 4.98 -4.45 -21.45
CA ARG A 32 5.57 -3.33 -22.21
C ARG A 32 6.76 -2.72 -21.48
N GLU A 33 6.60 -2.37 -20.20
CA GLU A 33 7.71 -1.85 -19.38
C GLU A 33 8.88 -2.83 -19.32
N ARG A 34 8.59 -4.14 -19.17
CA ARG A 34 9.61 -5.18 -19.20
C ARG A 34 10.28 -5.30 -20.57
N PHE A 35 9.53 -5.17 -21.65
CA PHE A 35 10.06 -5.19 -23.01
C PHE A 35 10.98 -3.99 -23.26
N GLU A 36 10.54 -2.77 -22.93
CA GLU A 36 11.30 -1.53 -23.05
C GLU A 36 12.63 -1.64 -22.27
N PHE A 37 12.58 -2.13 -21.03
CA PHE A 37 13.77 -2.35 -20.22
C PHE A 37 14.69 -3.43 -20.82
N GLN A 38 14.15 -4.52 -21.35
CA GLN A 38 14.95 -5.55 -22.01
C GLN A 38 15.65 -5.00 -23.27
N GLN A 39 15.00 -4.14 -24.05
CA GLN A 39 15.61 -3.50 -25.20
C GLN A 39 16.67 -2.48 -24.79
N PHE A 40 16.40 -1.72 -23.72
CA PHE A 40 17.41 -0.87 -23.11
C PHE A 40 18.65 -1.69 -22.73
N LEU A 41 18.51 -2.81 -22.02
CA LEU A 41 19.65 -3.66 -21.65
C LEU A 41 20.44 -4.21 -22.85
N LYS A 42 19.79 -4.49 -23.98
CA LYS A 42 20.49 -4.91 -25.21
C LYS A 42 21.27 -3.77 -25.86
N ASN A 43 20.74 -2.54 -25.80
CA ASN A 43 21.40 -1.34 -26.31
C ASN A 43 22.39 -0.72 -25.32
N TYR A 44 22.27 -1.05 -24.05
CA TYR A 44 23.23 -0.77 -23.00
C TYR A 44 24.41 -1.72 -23.23
N GLU A 45 25.15 -1.43 -24.30
CA GLU A 45 26.20 -2.23 -24.93
C GLU A 45 27.46 -2.33 -24.03
N PHE A 46 27.29 -2.81 -22.81
CA PHE A 46 28.41 -3.06 -21.91
C PHE A 46 29.37 -4.09 -22.50
N ASP A 47 28.85 -5.19 -23.05
CA ASP A 47 29.68 -6.28 -23.57
C ASP A 47 30.47 -5.88 -24.82
N LYS A 48 29.82 -5.20 -25.78
CA LYS A 48 30.51 -4.71 -26.99
C LYS A 48 31.51 -3.59 -26.66
N THR A 49 31.17 -2.70 -25.74
CA THR A 49 32.09 -1.63 -25.31
C THR A 49 33.29 -2.22 -24.59
N MET A 50 33.07 -3.21 -23.72
CA MET A 50 34.13 -3.95 -23.03
C MET A 50 35.02 -4.71 -24.02
N GLU A 51 34.43 -5.35 -25.04
CA GLU A 51 35.17 -6.03 -26.09
C GLU A 51 36.04 -5.04 -26.91
N LYS A 52 35.50 -3.87 -27.26
CA LYS A 52 36.24 -2.81 -27.96
C LYS A 52 37.35 -2.20 -27.12
N MET A 53 37.11 -1.99 -25.82
CA MET A 53 38.13 -1.51 -24.89
C MET A 53 39.25 -2.54 -24.72
N ASN A 54 38.93 -3.83 -24.60
CA ASN A 54 39.93 -4.91 -24.57
C ASN A 54 40.75 -4.96 -25.87
N GLN A 55 40.10 -4.82 -27.04
CA GLN A 55 40.80 -4.72 -28.33
C GLN A 55 41.75 -3.52 -28.38
N PHE A 56 41.34 -2.37 -27.82
CA PHE A 56 42.16 -1.17 -27.76
C PHE A 56 43.36 -1.32 -26.79
N ILE A 57 43.18 -1.93 -25.63
CA ILE A 57 44.26 -2.24 -24.68
C ILE A 57 45.29 -3.17 -25.31
N ASN A 58 44.84 -4.20 -26.02
CA ASN A 58 45.72 -5.10 -26.77
C ASN A 58 46.54 -4.36 -27.85
N PHE A 59 45.90 -3.41 -28.54
CA PHE A 59 46.59 -2.57 -29.53
C PHE A 59 47.65 -1.66 -28.90
N ILE A 60 47.36 -1.02 -27.76
CA ILE A 60 48.33 -0.19 -27.04
C ILE A 60 49.49 -1.03 -26.50
N SER A 61 49.19 -2.19 -25.92
CA SER A 61 50.19 -3.15 -25.45
C SER A 61 51.17 -3.52 -26.57
N TYR A 62 50.66 -3.81 -27.77
CA TYR A 62 51.47 -4.11 -28.93
C TYR A 62 52.27 -2.91 -29.45
N LYS A 63 51.62 -1.74 -29.60
CA LYS A 63 52.24 -0.53 -30.18
C LYS A 63 53.38 0.03 -29.32
N TYR A 64 53.23 -0.03 -28.00
CA TYR A 64 54.18 0.53 -27.04
C TYR A 64 54.99 -0.54 -26.31
N ASN A 65 54.85 -1.81 -26.69
CA ASN A 65 55.56 -2.96 -26.12
C ASN A 65 55.35 -3.08 -24.59
N LEU A 66 54.15 -2.75 -24.13
CA LEU A 66 53.76 -2.82 -22.73
C LEU A 66 53.28 -4.23 -22.39
N ASN A 67 53.52 -4.67 -21.15
CA ASN A 67 53.03 -5.97 -20.70
C ASN A 67 51.49 -5.98 -20.64
N ASN A 68 50.89 -6.89 -21.41
CA ASN A 68 49.44 -7.01 -21.56
C ASN A 68 48.79 -7.46 -20.24
N ASP A 69 49.43 -8.39 -19.53
CA ASP A 69 48.89 -8.97 -18.30
C ASP A 69 48.73 -7.91 -17.21
N THR A 70 49.71 -7.00 -17.10
CA THR A 70 49.65 -5.86 -16.18
C THR A 70 48.55 -4.88 -16.58
N LEU A 71 48.45 -4.52 -17.87
CA LEU A 71 47.42 -3.58 -18.34
C LEU A 71 45.99 -4.13 -18.16
N GLN A 72 45.79 -5.44 -18.35
CA GLN A 72 44.49 -6.06 -18.07
C GLN A 72 44.18 -6.12 -16.58
N SER A 73 45.19 -6.31 -15.72
CA SER A 73 45.03 -6.24 -14.27
C SER A 73 44.62 -4.83 -13.84
N ASP A 74 45.35 -3.81 -14.30
CA ASP A 74 45.08 -2.41 -13.97
C ASP A 74 43.69 -1.98 -14.49
N PHE A 75 43.30 -2.45 -15.68
CA PHE A 75 41.96 -2.20 -16.21
C PHE A 75 40.85 -2.85 -15.38
N LYS A 76 41.07 -4.06 -14.84
CA LYS A 76 40.12 -4.70 -13.94
C LYS A 76 39.99 -3.93 -12.62
N GLU A 77 41.11 -3.50 -12.05
CA GLU A 77 41.13 -2.70 -10.81
C GLU A 77 40.44 -1.34 -11.01
N PHE A 78 40.67 -0.69 -12.16
CA PHE A 78 39.99 0.53 -12.56
C PHE A 78 38.47 0.32 -12.64
N VAL A 79 38.02 -0.76 -13.31
CA VAL A 79 36.60 -1.10 -13.41
C VAL A 79 35.99 -1.40 -12.03
N GLU A 80 36.71 -2.04 -11.13
CA GLU A 80 36.24 -2.32 -9.75
C GLU A 80 36.11 -1.05 -8.90
N THR A 81 36.98 -0.07 -9.12
CA THR A 81 36.95 1.23 -8.41
C THR A 81 35.81 2.09 -8.95
N GLU A 82 35.73 2.26 -10.26
CA GLU A 82 34.70 3.09 -10.93
C GLU A 82 33.30 2.47 -10.85
N LYS A 83 33.18 1.15 -10.61
CA LYS A 83 31.88 0.52 -10.32
C LYS A 83 31.13 1.17 -9.16
N GLN A 84 31.85 1.75 -8.19
CA GLN A 84 31.24 2.46 -7.06
C GLN A 84 30.71 3.85 -7.47
N ASP A 85 31.28 4.47 -8.50
CA ASP A 85 30.86 5.77 -9.04
C ASP A 85 29.82 5.65 -10.18
N LEU A 86 29.60 4.42 -10.70
CA LEU A 86 28.72 4.12 -11.83
C LEU A 86 27.21 4.35 -11.54
N ASP A 87 26.84 4.62 -10.28
CA ASP A 87 25.44 4.59 -9.82
C ASP A 87 24.65 5.89 -10.02
N LEU A 88 25.14 6.85 -10.82
CA LEU A 88 24.52 8.19 -10.93
C LEU A 88 23.84 8.54 -12.26
N ASN A 89 24.00 7.75 -13.33
CA ASN A 89 23.44 8.13 -14.65
C ASN A 89 22.52 7.10 -15.32
N LEU A 90 22.32 5.91 -14.76
CA LEU A 90 21.48 4.89 -15.39
C LEU A 90 20.04 5.37 -15.64
N GLU A 91 19.47 6.12 -14.70
CA GLU A 91 18.11 6.66 -14.86
C GLU A 91 18.04 7.72 -15.96
N ASN A 92 19.07 8.55 -16.09
CA ASN A 92 19.16 9.56 -17.16
C ASN A 92 19.38 8.91 -18.53
N ASP A 93 20.23 7.87 -18.58
CA ASP A 93 20.50 7.12 -19.79
C ASP A 93 19.26 6.35 -20.26
N TYR A 94 18.50 5.78 -19.33
CA TYR A 94 17.21 5.16 -19.64
C TYR A 94 16.22 6.18 -20.19
N LYS A 95 16.06 7.35 -19.56
CA LYS A 95 15.18 8.42 -20.07
C LYS A 95 15.57 8.87 -21.47
N ASN A 96 16.86 9.12 -21.70
CA ASN A 96 17.38 9.51 -23.02
C ASN A 96 17.18 8.42 -24.08
N PHE A 97 17.32 7.14 -23.70
CA PHE A 97 17.05 6.01 -24.60
C PHE A 97 15.57 5.90 -24.95
N MET A 98 14.69 6.05 -23.96
CA MET A 98 13.25 6.05 -24.16
C MET A 98 12.84 7.19 -25.07
N ASP A 99 13.27 8.43 -24.82
CA ASP A 99 12.92 9.60 -25.63
C ASP A 99 13.34 9.45 -27.11
N ARG A 100 14.47 8.79 -27.37
CA ARG A 100 14.96 8.55 -28.73
C ARG A 100 14.24 7.43 -29.46
N ASN A 101 13.88 6.36 -28.75
CA ASN A 101 13.40 5.12 -29.37
C ASN A 101 11.91 4.83 -29.09
N ASP A 102 11.20 5.72 -28.40
CA ASP A 102 9.80 5.54 -27.97
C ASP A 102 8.90 5.02 -29.10
N LYS A 103 8.94 5.69 -30.27
CA LYS A 103 8.11 5.32 -31.43
C LYS A 103 8.46 3.96 -31.99
N ASP A 104 9.74 3.63 -32.06
CA ASP A 104 10.21 2.38 -32.66
C ASP A 104 9.92 1.20 -31.72
N LEU A 105 10.18 1.37 -30.43
CA LEU A 105 9.85 0.40 -29.39
C LEU A 105 8.34 0.14 -29.32
N LEU A 106 7.52 1.20 -29.37
CA LEU A 106 6.07 1.07 -29.40
C LEU A 106 5.59 0.28 -30.61
N ASN A 107 6.16 0.56 -31.80
CA ASN A 107 5.81 -0.14 -33.02
C ASN A 107 6.24 -1.61 -33.00
N GLU A 108 7.42 -1.92 -32.48
CA GLU A 108 7.89 -3.30 -32.31
C GLU A 108 7.01 -4.06 -31.32
N TYR A 109 6.71 -3.45 -30.17
CA TYR A 109 5.85 -4.04 -29.17
C TYR A 109 4.44 -4.30 -29.70
N ASN A 110 3.84 -3.32 -30.39
CA ASN A 110 2.52 -3.47 -30.99
C ASN A 110 2.47 -4.58 -32.04
N LYS A 111 3.53 -4.75 -32.86
CA LYS A 111 3.62 -5.87 -33.81
C LYS A 111 3.70 -7.22 -33.10
N GLN A 112 4.45 -7.32 -32.00
CA GLN A 112 4.59 -8.55 -31.22
C GLN A 112 3.33 -8.92 -30.44
N GLN A 113 2.50 -7.95 -30.10
CA GLN A 113 1.25 -8.13 -29.34
C GLN A 113 0.00 -8.00 -30.21
N GLU A 114 0.13 -8.12 -31.54
CA GLU A 114 -1.00 -8.07 -32.48
C GLU A 114 -1.90 -6.82 -32.33
N PHE A 115 -1.30 -5.67 -31.97
CA PHE A 115 -1.99 -4.40 -31.72
C PHE A 115 -3.06 -4.46 -30.62
N GLN A 116 -2.94 -5.39 -29.67
CA GLN A 116 -3.80 -5.42 -28.49
C GLN A 116 -3.64 -4.13 -27.67
N THR A 117 -4.73 -3.68 -27.05
CA THR A 117 -4.76 -2.42 -26.31
C THR A 117 -3.74 -2.44 -25.17
N SER A 118 -2.71 -1.60 -25.27
CA SER A 118 -1.59 -1.52 -24.31
C SER A 118 -1.60 -0.23 -23.48
N VAL A 119 -2.68 0.55 -23.59
CA VAL A 119 -2.86 1.84 -22.94
C VAL A 119 -4.06 1.79 -22.00
N ARG A 120 -3.95 2.54 -20.91
CA ARG A 120 -5.09 2.81 -20.03
C ARG A 120 -6.06 3.74 -20.73
N GLY A 121 -7.29 3.31 -20.90
CA GLY A 121 -8.36 4.07 -21.56
C GLY A 121 -9.51 4.31 -20.59
N VAL A 122 -10.13 5.48 -20.69
CA VAL A 122 -11.33 5.84 -19.92
C VAL A 122 -12.36 6.41 -20.90
N ASN A 123 -13.59 5.89 -20.83
CA ASN A 123 -14.70 6.37 -21.64
C ASN A 123 -15.91 6.67 -20.76
N VAL A 124 -16.38 7.92 -20.81
CA VAL A 124 -17.56 8.40 -20.09
C VAL A 124 -18.80 8.10 -20.93
N ARG A 125 -19.63 7.16 -20.48
CA ARG A 125 -20.82 6.67 -21.20
C ARG A 125 -22.10 7.45 -20.91
N GLY A 126 -22.03 8.45 -20.03
CA GLY A 126 -23.16 9.31 -19.71
C GLY A 126 -23.02 9.96 -18.35
N VAL A 127 -23.80 11.01 -18.14
CA VAL A 127 -23.86 11.78 -16.91
C VAL A 127 -25.35 11.95 -16.54
N PHE A 128 -25.66 11.76 -15.26
CA PHE A 128 -27.02 11.66 -14.74
C PHE A 128 -27.20 12.50 -13.47
N SER A 129 -28.46 12.84 -13.19
CA SER A 129 -28.82 13.65 -12.03
C SER A 129 -28.98 12.81 -10.77
N THR A 130 -29.49 11.59 -10.88
CA THR A 130 -29.73 10.68 -9.75
C THR A 130 -28.90 9.40 -9.89
N GLN A 131 -28.61 8.77 -8.74
CA GLN A 131 -27.90 7.51 -8.71
C GLN A 131 -28.73 6.38 -9.36
N GLU A 132 -30.04 6.35 -9.10
CA GLU A 132 -30.96 5.32 -9.62
C GLU A 132 -30.99 5.32 -11.15
N GLU A 133 -30.99 6.51 -11.77
CA GLU A 133 -30.94 6.66 -13.22
C GLU A 133 -29.61 6.15 -13.80
N ALA A 134 -28.49 6.48 -13.15
CA ALA A 134 -27.17 6.00 -13.54
C ALA A 134 -27.06 4.47 -13.42
N GLU A 135 -27.64 3.88 -12.37
CA GLU A 135 -27.66 2.43 -12.17
C GLU A 135 -28.52 1.72 -13.21
N LEU A 136 -29.71 2.24 -13.52
CA LEU A 136 -30.57 1.68 -14.57
C LEU A 136 -29.88 1.75 -15.94
N ARG A 137 -29.22 2.87 -16.23
CA ARG A 137 -28.48 3.02 -17.48
C ARG A 137 -27.25 2.13 -17.53
N CYS A 138 -26.55 1.95 -16.41
CA CYS A 138 -25.44 1.00 -16.28
C CYS A 138 -25.89 -0.43 -16.61
N LYS A 139 -27.03 -0.89 -16.07
CA LYS A 139 -27.61 -2.20 -16.40
C LYS A 139 -27.87 -2.34 -17.90
N THR A 140 -28.52 -1.36 -18.50
CA THR A 140 -28.79 -1.35 -19.96
C THR A 140 -27.50 -1.39 -20.78
N LEU A 141 -26.48 -0.63 -20.37
CA LEU A 141 -25.20 -0.56 -21.09
C LEU A 141 -24.40 -1.86 -20.99
N ARG A 142 -24.52 -2.60 -19.88
CA ARG A 142 -23.89 -3.92 -19.69
C ARG A 142 -24.52 -4.99 -20.57
N GLU A 143 -25.81 -4.89 -20.87
CA GLU A 143 -26.47 -5.79 -21.84
C GLU A 143 -25.98 -5.55 -23.27
N ILE A 144 -25.67 -4.29 -23.61
CA ILE A 144 -25.19 -3.91 -24.95
C ILE A 144 -23.70 -4.25 -25.13
N ASP A 145 -22.90 -4.08 -24.09
CA ASP A 145 -21.45 -4.29 -24.10
C ASP A 145 -21.01 -5.10 -22.87
N PRO A 146 -21.02 -6.43 -22.97
CA PRO A 146 -20.65 -7.32 -21.88
C PRO A 146 -19.14 -7.44 -21.66
N GLU A 147 -18.32 -6.88 -22.57
CA GLU A 147 -16.86 -7.02 -22.53
C GLU A 147 -16.23 -6.08 -21.49
N HIS A 148 -16.88 -4.95 -21.21
CA HIS A 148 -16.33 -3.89 -20.37
C HIS A 148 -17.10 -3.75 -19.05
N ASP A 149 -16.36 -3.68 -17.95
CA ASP A 149 -16.92 -3.30 -16.66
C ASP A 149 -17.33 -1.82 -16.66
N ILE A 150 -18.58 -1.57 -16.28
CA ILE A 150 -19.16 -0.22 -16.17
C ILE A 150 -19.32 0.14 -14.69
N TYR A 151 -18.78 1.30 -14.34
CA TYR A 151 -18.78 1.86 -13.00
C TYR A 151 -19.68 3.07 -12.95
N VAL A 152 -20.38 3.24 -11.82
CA VAL A 152 -21.13 4.45 -11.49
C VAL A 152 -20.36 5.19 -10.41
N ALA A 153 -20.04 6.45 -10.67
CA ALA A 153 -19.28 7.28 -9.75
C ALA A 153 -19.92 8.68 -9.63
N PRO A 154 -19.88 9.29 -8.44
CA PRO A 154 -20.30 10.67 -8.26
C PRO A 154 -19.28 11.64 -8.87
N ILE A 155 -19.78 12.71 -9.48
CA ILE A 155 -18.97 13.76 -10.10
C ILE A 155 -18.31 14.61 -9.01
N GLY A 156 -17.04 14.95 -9.22
CA GLY A 156 -16.28 15.81 -8.31
C GLY A 156 -15.67 15.10 -7.10
N MET A 157 -15.77 13.76 -7.02
CA MET A 157 -15.08 12.97 -6.00
C MET A 157 -14.04 12.06 -6.63
N TRP A 158 -12.92 11.90 -5.95
CA TRP A 158 -11.90 10.92 -6.32
C TRP A 158 -12.43 9.52 -6.05
N VAL A 159 -12.51 8.69 -7.09
CA VAL A 159 -12.91 7.29 -6.98
C VAL A 159 -11.73 6.41 -7.38
N PRO A 160 -11.33 5.46 -6.53
CA PRO A 160 -10.30 4.50 -6.92
C PRO A 160 -10.86 3.59 -8.02
N TRP A 161 -10.21 3.55 -9.18
CA TRP A 161 -10.49 2.55 -10.20
C TRP A 161 -9.47 1.41 -10.07
N HIS A 162 -9.93 0.16 -10.21
CA HIS A 162 -9.06 -1.01 -10.27
C HIS A 162 -9.67 -2.02 -11.25
N PRO A 163 -8.87 -2.69 -12.12
CA PRO A 163 -9.36 -3.74 -13.02
C PRO A 163 -9.97 -4.96 -12.31
N GLU A 164 -9.95 -5.00 -10.97
CA GLU A 164 -10.59 -6.03 -10.19
C GLU A 164 -11.76 -5.37 -9.45
N ALA A 165 -12.98 -5.61 -9.92
CA ALA A 165 -14.18 -5.00 -9.35
C ALA A 165 -14.31 -5.20 -7.83
N TYR A 166 -13.82 -6.34 -7.31
CA TYR A 166 -13.86 -6.70 -5.89
C TYR A 166 -13.20 -5.69 -4.95
N LYS A 167 -12.19 -4.95 -5.41
CA LYS A 167 -11.47 -3.97 -4.57
C LYS A 167 -12.17 -2.61 -4.50
N THR A 168 -13.15 -2.36 -5.39
CA THR A 168 -13.83 -1.07 -5.55
C THR A 168 -15.13 -0.98 -4.73
N GLY A 169 -15.47 -2.02 -3.95
CA GLY A 169 -16.61 -2.01 -3.04
C GLY A 169 -17.86 -2.66 -3.63
N ASN A 170 -18.93 -1.89 -3.84
CA ASN A 170 -20.24 -2.42 -4.24
C ASN A 170 -20.23 -2.91 -5.71
N VAL A 171 -19.95 -4.19 -5.88
CA VAL A 171 -20.04 -4.89 -7.18
C VAL A 171 -21.42 -5.49 -7.34
N GLN A 172 -22.13 -5.11 -8.39
CA GLN A 172 -23.31 -5.83 -8.88
C GLN A 172 -22.89 -6.64 -10.11
N TYR A 173 -23.24 -7.92 -10.14
CA TYR A 173 -23.11 -8.84 -11.28
C TYR A 173 -24.39 -8.85 -12.11
N LEU A 174 -24.29 -9.33 -13.36
CA LEU A 174 -25.45 -9.47 -14.25
C LEU A 174 -26.42 -10.55 -13.74
N GLU A 175 -25.90 -11.64 -13.19
CA GLU A 175 -26.71 -12.73 -12.65
C GLU A 175 -27.16 -12.43 -11.21
N GLU A 176 -28.47 -12.45 -10.98
CA GLU A 176 -29.06 -12.26 -9.65
C GLU A 176 -28.66 -13.35 -8.66
N GLU A 177 -28.52 -14.60 -9.11
CA GLU A 177 -28.05 -15.71 -8.27
C GLU A 177 -26.61 -15.49 -7.79
N LEU A 178 -25.74 -15.00 -8.68
CA LEU A 178 -24.36 -14.68 -8.33
C LEU A 178 -24.27 -13.50 -7.36
N ASN A 179 -25.13 -12.49 -7.52
CA ASN A 179 -25.26 -11.38 -6.57
C ASN A 179 -25.63 -11.88 -5.17
N ASN A 180 -26.63 -12.75 -5.08
CA ASN A 180 -27.06 -13.35 -3.82
C ASN A 180 -25.92 -14.17 -3.19
N LEU A 181 -25.26 -15.02 -3.99
CA LEU A 181 -24.14 -15.84 -3.52
C LEU A 181 -22.98 -14.99 -2.99
N MET A 182 -22.63 -13.90 -3.67
CA MET A 182 -21.56 -12.99 -3.24
C MET A 182 -21.93 -12.21 -1.98
N HIS A 183 -23.18 -11.74 -1.88
CA HIS A 183 -23.68 -11.09 -0.67
C HIS A 183 -23.65 -12.06 0.52
N GLU A 184 -24.08 -13.31 0.33
CA GLU A 184 -24.02 -14.35 1.36
C GLU A 184 -22.58 -14.67 1.77
N LYS A 185 -21.66 -14.76 0.81
CA LYS A 185 -20.23 -14.95 1.08
C LYS A 185 -19.67 -13.81 1.94
N SER A 186 -19.97 -12.55 1.62
CA SER A 186 -19.54 -11.40 2.43
C SER A 186 -20.11 -11.47 3.85
N LYS A 187 -21.42 -11.73 3.98
CA LYS A 187 -22.08 -11.92 5.29
C LYS A 187 -21.43 -13.04 6.09
N ASN A 188 -21.06 -14.15 5.45
CA ASN A 188 -20.39 -15.27 6.11
C ASN A 188 -18.96 -14.92 6.51
N GLN A 189 -18.22 -14.16 5.70
CA GLN A 189 -16.88 -13.68 6.05
C GLN A 189 -16.93 -12.73 7.25
N ASP A 190 -17.89 -11.80 7.28
CA ASP A 190 -18.07 -10.87 8.40
C ASP A 190 -18.44 -11.61 9.69
N LYS A 191 -19.35 -12.58 9.62
CA LYS A 191 -19.68 -13.46 10.75
C LYS A 191 -18.47 -14.27 11.22
N ALA A 192 -17.69 -14.83 10.30
CA ALA A 192 -16.49 -15.59 10.65
C ALA A 192 -15.44 -14.72 11.34
N LYS A 193 -15.29 -13.46 10.90
CA LYS A 193 -14.41 -12.48 11.54
C LYS A 193 -14.92 -12.10 12.94
N MET A 194 -16.21 -11.82 13.10
CA MET A 194 -16.81 -11.55 14.41
C MET A 194 -16.59 -12.72 15.38
N HIS A 195 -16.85 -13.95 14.96
CA HIS A 195 -16.61 -15.14 15.79
C HIS A 195 -15.12 -15.38 16.07
N PHE A 196 -14.22 -14.98 15.17
CA PHE A 196 -12.79 -15.02 15.45
C PHE A 196 -12.41 -13.99 16.53
N ASP A 197 -12.87 -12.76 16.40
CA ASP A 197 -12.60 -11.68 17.37
C ASP A 197 -13.20 -12.00 18.75
N GLU A 198 -14.41 -12.57 18.80
CA GLU A 198 -15.03 -13.10 20.02
C GLU A 198 -14.18 -14.20 20.65
N ARG A 199 -13.75 -15.21 19.88
CA ARG A 199 -12.89 -16.29 20.39
C ARG A 199 -11.55 -15.76 20.92
N VAL A 200 -10.93 -14.81 20.24
CA VAL A 200 -9.68 -14.19 20.70
C VAL A 200 -9.92 -13.44 22.01
N LYS A 201 -11.03 -12.71 22.13
CA LYS A 201 -11.41 -11.99 23.35
C LYS A 201 -11.66 -12.96 24.51
N GLU A 202 -12.40 -14.04 24.27
CA GLU A 202 -12.67 -15.08 25.28
C GLU A 202 -11.40 -15.79 25.74
N GLN A 203 -10.50 -16.15 24.81
CA GLN A 203 -9.21 -16.76 25.14
C GLN A 203 -8.35 -15.82 25.98
N LYS A 204 -8.32 -14.52 25.64
CA LYS A 204 -7.63 -13.51 26.45
C LYS A 204 -8.20 -13.43 27.87
N LEU A 205 -9.53 -13.40 28.02
CA LEU A 205 -10.18 -13.37 29.34
C LEU A 205 -9.86 -14.63 30.16
N LYS A 206 -9.92 -15.81 29.55
CA LYS A 206 -9.56 -17.08 30.22
C LYS A 206 -8.10 -17.12 30.65
N ALA A 207 -7.17 -16.75 29.77
CA ALA A 207 -5.75 -16.70 30.10
C ALA A 207 -5.45 -15.74 31.27
N ILE A 208 -6.17 -14.62 31.34
CA ILE A 208 -6.03 -13.65 32.43
C ILE A 208 -6.61 -14.19 33.73
N GLN A 209 -7.77 -14.86 33.68
CA GLN A 209 -8.36 -15.48 34.86
C GLN A 209 -7.48 -16.62 35.41
N GLU A 210 -6.95 -17.47 34.54
CA GLU A 210 -5.98 -18.51 34.92
C GLU A 210 -4.70 -17.91 35.51
N ASN A 211 -4.22 -16.76 35.00
CA ASN A 211 -3.08 -16.06 35.57
C ASN A 211 -3.40 -15.47 36.96
N ILE A 212 -4.61 -14.93 37.17
CA ILE A 212 -5.06 -14.44 38.48
C ILE A 212 -5.14 -15.59 39.49
N GLU A 213 -5.71 -16.72 39.10
CA GLU A 213 -5.82 -17.92 39.96
C GLU A 213 -4.44 -18.47 40.33
N LYS A 214 -3.54 -18.66 39.35
CA LYS A 214 -2.16 -19.10 39.59
C LYS A 214 -1.36 -18.13 40.45
N ALA A 215 -1.59 -16.82 40.33
CA ALA A 215 -0.92 -15.83 41.16
C ALA A 215 -1.42 -15.85 42.62
N LYS A 216 -2.72 -16.10 42.84
CA LYS A 216 -3.29 -16.30 44.18
C LYS A 216 -2.76 -17.57 44.83
N GLU A 217 -2.64 -18.66 44.07
CA GLU A 217 -2.12 -19.95 44.58
C GLU A 217 -0.61 -19.88 44.91
N ASN A 218 0.17 -19.17 44.09
CA ASN A 218 1.63 -19.08 44.26
C ASN A 218 2.11 -17.87 45.09
N ASN A 219 1.20 -17.09 45.68
CA ASN A 219 1.48 -15.93 46.54
C ASN A 219 2.51 -14.95 45.93
N ASN A 220 2.43 -14.72 44.61
CA ASN A 220 3.36 -13.90 43.83
C ASN A 220 2.65 -12.64 43.29
N LYS A 221 3.36 -11.51 43.13
CA LYS A 221 2.76 -10.22 42.72
C LYS A 221 2.22 -10.28 41.29
N LEU A 222 0.95 -9.93 41.11
CA LEU A 222 0.32 -9.75 39.79
C LEU A 222 1.06 -8.63 39.02
N THR A 223 1.50 -8.90 37.80
CA THR A 223 2.24 -7.92 36.97
C THR A 223 1.39 -7.28 35.86
N GLN A 224 0.17 -7.77 35.60
CA GLN A 224 -0.70 -7.30 34.51
C GLN A 224 -2.17 -7.15 34.95
N SER A 225 -2.82 -6.05 34.58
CA SER A 225 -4.25 -5.77 34.80
C SER A 225 -4.91 -5.24 33.51
N ILE A 226 -6.25 -5.22 33.44
CA ILE A 226 -7.03 -4.78 32.26
C ILE A 226 -7.49 -3.32 32.42
N ASN A 227 -7.39 -2.52 31.36
CA ASN A 227 -8.11 -1.25 31.22
C ASN A 227 -9.50 -1.44 30.57
N GLU A 228 -10.41 -0.48 30.71
CA GLU A 228 -11.82 -0.53 30.22
C GLU A 228 -12.01 -0.91 28.73
N LYS A 229 -10.96 -0.81 27.92
CA LYS A 229 -10.96 -1.18 26.48
C LYS A 229 -10.50 -2.62 26.18
N GLY A 230 -10.14 -3.41 27.20
CA GLY A 230 -9.77 -4.82 27.03
C GLY A 230 -8.33 -5.07 26.58
N GLU A 231 -7.42 -4.11 26.79
CA GLU A 231 -5.99 -4.23 26.53
C GLU A 231 -5.21 -4.56 27.81
N LEU A 232 -4.13 -5.34 27.68
CA LEU A 232 -3.25 -5.73 28.78
C LEU A 232 -2.34 -4.56 29.17
N VAL A 233 -2.46 -4.07 30.40
CA VAL A 233 -1.60 -3.01 30.93
C VAL A 233 -0.74 -3.56 32.05
N GLY A 234 0.57 -3.34 31.96
CA GLY A 234 1.51 -3.69 33.03
C GLY A 234 1.25 -2.82 34.26
N ILE A 235 1.19 -3.44 35.44
CA ILE A 235 0.86 -2.78 36.72
C ILE A 235 1.94 -1.77 37.16
N GLU A 236 3.09 -1.71 36.47
CA GLU A 236 4.17 -0.74 36.79
C GLU A 236 3.85 0.72 36.44
N ASN A 237 2.91 0.98 35.51
CA ASN A 237 2.59 2.34 35.07
C ASN A 237 1.27 2.92 35.64
N VAL A 238 0.64 2.23 36.61
CA VAL A 238 -0.53 2.76 37.30
C VAL A 238 -0.05 3.49 38.55
N ASN A 239 -0.14 4.82 38.54
CA ASN A 239 0.16 5.66 39.71
C ASN A 239 -0.58 5.10 40.93
N THR A 240 0.15 4.95 42.04
CA THR A 240 -0.31 4.33 43.30
C THR A 240 -1.61 4.93 43.86
N GLN A 241 -2.00 6.13 43.44
CA GLN A 241 -3.25 6.79 43.81
C GLN A 241 -4.51 6.14 43.21
N GLU A 242 -4.44 5.52 42.03
CA GLU A 242 -5.60 4.80 41.45
C GLU A 242 -5.81 3.42 42.06
N LYS A 243 -4.81 2.90 42.79
CA LYS A 243 -4.83 1.53 43.32
C LYS A 243 -5.64 1.40 44.62
N THR A 244 -5.82 2.48 45.38
CA THR A 244 -6.59 2.49 46.63
C THR A 244 -8.00 3.06 46.48
N LEU A 245 -8.23 3.95 45.51
CA LEU A 245 -9.57 4.38 45.13
C LEU A 245 -10.22 3.41 44.14
N GLY A 246 -10.70 2.28 44.67
CA GLY A 246 -11.72 1.51 43.97
C GLY A 246 -12.94 2.39 43.68
N VAL A 247 -13.72 2.03 42.65
CA VAL A 247 -14.87 2.78 42.09
C VAL A 247 -16.00 3.10 43.11
N ASN A 248 -15.86 2.78 44.40
CA ASN A 248 -16.78 3.09 45.50
C ASN A 248 -16.05 3.54 46.79
N ALA A 249 -15.09 4.46 46.71
CA ALA A 249 -14.45 5.04 47.89
C ALA A 249 -15.26 6.25 48.42
N ASP A 250 -15.55 6.25 49.73
CA ASP A 250 -16.31 7.30 50.41
C ASP A 250 -15.51 8.61 50.55
N LEU A 251 -16.16 9.77 50.40
CA LEU A 251 -15.51 11.09 50.25
C LEU A 251 -14.57 11.45 51.41
N ASP A 252 -14.89 11.00 52.63
CA ASP A 252 -14.07 11.24 53.83
C ASP A 252 -12.76 10.44 53.82
N SER A 253 -12.74 9.28 53.17
CA SER A 253 -11.53 8.44 53.04
C SER A 253 -10.54 9.06 52.06
N ILE A 254 -11.06 9.68 51.00
CA ILE A 254 -10.27 10.38 49.97
C ILE A 254 -9.59 11.63 50.56
N ARG A 255 -10.34 12.40 51.36
CA ARG A 255 -9.81 13.61 52.01
C ARG A 255 -8.65 13.30 52.97
N LYS A 256 -8.73 12.18 53.68
CA LYS A 256 -7.72 11.78 54.67
C LYS A 256 -6.41 11.34 54.02
N GLU A 257 -6.47 10.58 52.93
CA GLU A 257 -5.25 10.20 52.19
C GLU A 257 -4.60 11.38 51.46
N LEU A 258 -5.40 12.34 50.95
CA LEU A 258 -4.87 13.49 50.19
C LEU A 258 -4.24 14.57 51.05
N PHE A 259 -4.63 14.71 52.33
CA PHE A 259 -4.19 15.81 53.19
C PHE A 259 -3.49 15.37 54.49
N GLU A 260 -3.55 14.09 54.88
CA GLU A 260 -2.95 13.60 56.14
C GLU A 260 -1.99 12.40 55.96
N GLY A 261 -1.71 11.95 54.74
CA GLY A 261 -0.76 10.88 54.46
C GLY A 261 0.71 11.23 54.82
N GLU A 262 1.49 10.23 55.23
CA GLU A 262 2.89 10.38 55.68
C GLU A 262 3.83 10.99 54.62
N ASN A 263 3.43 11.02 53.34
CA ASN A 263 4.21 11.58 52.22
C ASN A 263 3.82 13.02 51.84
N ILE A 264 3.02 13.71 52.65
CA ILE A 264 2.61 15.09 52.37
C ILE A 264 3.58 16.05 53.06
N VAL A 265 4.38 16.74 52.25
CA VAL A 265 5.28 17.79 52.74
C VAL A 265 4.46 19.03 53.07
N ILE A 266 4.17 19.23 54.35
CA ILE A 266 3.63 20.51 54.85
C ILE A 266 4.81 21.45 55.00
N ASP A 267 4.96 22.39 54.06
CA ASP A 267 6.01 23.40 54.11
C ASP A 267 5.78 24.32 55.32
N LYS A 268 6.56 24.12 56.39
CA LYS A 268 6.59 24.99 57.57
C LYS A 268 7.60 26.12 57.35
N SER A 269 7.35 27.01 56.39
CA SER A 269 7.95 28.36 56.40
C SER A 269 7.48 29.26 55.25
N ALA A 270 6.47 30.10 55.51
CA ALA A 270 6.37 31.45 54.95
C ALA A 270 5.49 32.31 55.87
N ASN A 271 6.15 32.98 56.81
CA ASN A 271 5.75 34.32 57.28
C ASN A 271 6.44 35.33 56.36
#